data_AF-A0A7X6ZZC4-F1
#
_entry.id   AF-A0A7X6ZZC4-F1
#
_cell.length_a   1.000
_cell.length_b   1.000
_cell.length_c   1.000
_cell.angle_alpha   90.00
_cell.angle_beta   90.00
_cell.angle_gamma   90.00
#
_symmetry.space_group_name_H-M   'P 1'
#
loop_
_entity.id
_entity.type
_entity.pdbx_description
1 polymer ?
#
loop_
_entity_poly.entity_id
_entity_poly.type
_entity_poly.pdbx_seq_one_letter_code
_entity_poly.pdbx_strand_id
1 'polypeptide(L)'
;MELINPLIDEFFREGNLLSDLIDNYTYRPNQVELADVIYKAFLDQEFLIAEAGTGVGKTYAYLIPTVLWALNEGEKVVISTKTKALQQQLVEKDIPNILRLLGTPLKVVEAKGRENYLCWNKYMKILAGRRAMTPEEAKFVEQILTWAEQTKIGDKKELGLKAELIKHWWIVAADRKSCAKENCRYHDKCFRLKMIRSLDKAEIIIVNHALLLSDIVVDNSILPEYKYLIIDEAHYIDREAFS
;
A
#
# COMPACT_ATOMS: atom_id res chain seq x y z
N MET A 1 -30.19 8.02 -18.77
CA MET A 1 -29.23 8.92 -18.12
C MET A 1 -29.20 8.52 -16.67
N GLU A 2 -28.30 7.60 -16.34
CA GLU A 2 -28.07 7.20 -14.95
C GLU A 2 -27.52 8.42 -14.20
N LEU A 3 -28.00 8.59 -12.96
CA LEU A 3 -27.66 9.71 -12.11
C LEU A 3 -26.19 9.59 -11.73
N ILE A 4 -25.32 10.37 -12.38
CA ILE A 4 -23.94 10.52 -11.94
C ILE A 4 -23.96 10.91 -10.45
N ASN A 5 -23.21 10.21 -9.62
CA ASN A 5 -23.12 10.56 -8.21
C ASN A 5 -22.67 12.05 -8.11
N PRO A 6 -23.49 12.95 -7.54
CA PRO A 6 -23.21 14.39 -7.56
C PRO A 6 -21.83 14.75 -7.00
N LEU A 7 -21.34 13.97 -6.03
CA LEU A 7 -20.02 14.15 -5.43
C LEU A 7 -18.88 13.73 -6.38
N ILE A 8 -19.06 12.67 -7.18
CA ILE A 8 -18.08 12.26 -8.19
C ILE A 8 -17.97 13.35 -9.26
N ASP A 9 -19.11 13.85 -9.72
CA ASP A 9 -19.17 14.91 -10.71
C ASP A 9 -18.48 16.20 -10.22
N GLU A 10 -18.67 16.58 -8.95
CA GLU A 10 -17.98 17.71 -8.33
C GLU A 10 -16.45 17.56 -8.33
N PHE A 11 -15.93 16.34 -8.20
CA PHE A 11 -14.50 16.07 -8.27
C PHE A 11 -13.89 16.26 -9.65
N PHE A 12 -14.63 16.04 -10.73
CA PHE A 12 -14.05 16.02 -12.09
C PHE A 12 -14.40 17.19 -13.01
N ARG A 13 -15.51 17.93 -12.86
CA ARG A 13 -15.89 19.09 -13.71
C ARG A 13 -14.82 20.18 -13.90
N GLU A 14 -14.92 21.03 -14.92
CA GLU A 14 -13.92 22.08 -15.16
C GLU A 14 -14.00 23.21 -14.09
N GLY A 15 -12.89 23.53 -13.39
CA GLY A 15 -12.81 24.59 -12.36
C GLY A 15 -13.03 24.14 -10.90
N ASN A 16 -12.58 22.94 -10.53
CA ASN A 16 -12.98 22.23 -9.32
C ASN A 16 -11.83 21.60 -8.51
N LEU A 17 -12.16 20.74 -7.54
CA LEU A 17 -11.23 20.17 -6.56
C LEU A 17 -10.02 19.43 -7.17
N LEU A 18 -10.17 18.71 -8.29
CA LEU A 18 -9.01 18.06 -8.94
C LEU A 18 -8.08 19.05 -9.62
N SER A 19 -8.61 20.17 -10.13
CA SER A 19 -7.79 21.23 -10.70
C SER A 19 -6.92 21.95 -9.66
N ASP A 20 -7.31 21.91 -8.38
CA ASP A 20 -6.49 22.38 -7.26
C ASP A 20 -5.34 21.42 -6.90
N LEU A 21 -5.39 20.16 -7.34
CA LEU A 21 -4.36 19.14 -7.03
C LEU A 21 -3.36 18.90 -8.15
N ILE A 22 -3.79 19.01 -9.40
CA ILE A 22 -2.99 18.61 -10.56
C ILE A 22 -2.73 19.83 -11.42
N ASP A 23 -1.46 20.25 -11.46
CA ASP A 23 -1.00 21.29 -12.36
C ASP A 23 -1.38 20.94 -13.81
N ASN A 24 -2.03 21.88 -14.51
CA ASN A 24 -2.56 21.68 -15.86
C ASN A 24 -3.59 20.53 -15.95
N TYR A 25 -4.44 20.36 -14.93
CA TYR A 25 -5.58 19.47 -15.01
C TYR A 25 -6.42 19.79 -16.26
N THR A 26 -6.86 18.74 -16.95
CA THR A 26 -7.78 18.85 -18.07
C THR A 26 -8.91 17.89 -17.82
N TYR A 27 -10.14 18.39 -17.95
CA TYR A 27 -11.33 17.56 -17.90
C TYR A 27 -11.27 16.44 -18.94
N ARG A 28 -11.57 15.20 -18.51
CA ARG A 28 -11.60 14.02 -19.38
C ARG A 28 -12.89 13.25 -19.13
N PRO A 29 -13.88 13.27 -20.04
CA PRO A 29 -15.15 12.57 -19.87
C PRO A 29 -14.99 11.09 -19.48
N ASN A 30 -14.08 10.38 -20.14
CA ASN A 30 -13.81 8.96 -19.86
C ASN A 30 -13.27 8.71 -18.45
N GLN A 31 -12.63 9.71 -17.82
CA GLN A 31 -12.17 9.62 -16.44
C GLN A 31 -13.37 9.62 -15.48
N VAL A 32 -14.36 10.46 -15.76
CA VAL A 32 -15.60 10.57 -14.97
C VAL A 32 -16.46 9.34 -15.14
N GLU A 33 -16.64 8.88 -16.37
CA GLU A 33 -17.36 7.65 -16.69
C GLU A 33 -16.77 6.45 -15.95
N LEU A 34 -15.44 6.32 -15.97
CA LEU A 34 -14.77 5.25 -15.21
C LEU A 34 -15.02 5.37 -13.70
N ALA A 35 -14.96 6.59 -13.14
CA ALA A 35 -15.22 6.79 -11.72
C ALA A 35 -16.66 6.44 -11.31
N ASP A 36 -17.63 6.82 -12.14
CA ASP A 36 -19.05 6.56 -11.92
C ASP A 36 -19.35 5.06 -11.99
N VAL A 37 -18.83 4.37 -13.01
CA VAL A 37 -19.02 2.92 -13.17
C VAL A 37 -18.34 2.13 -12.03
N ILE A 38 -17.19 2.59 -11.53
CA ILE A 38 -16.55 1.99 -10.35
C ILE A 38 -17.42 2.15 -9.09
N TYR A 39 -17.95 3.35 -8.86
CA TYR A 39 -18.82 3.60 -7.71
C TYR A 39 -20.11 2.78 -7.79
N LYS A 40 -20.69 2.68 -8.98
CA LYS A 40 -21.86 1.83 -9.24
C LYS A 40 -21.56 0.36 -8.99
N ALA A 41 -20.40 -0.14 -9.43
CA ALA A 41 -20.00 -1.52 -9.16
C ALA A 41 -19.86 -1.80 -7.65
N PHE A 42 -19.44 -0.82 -6.83
CA PHE A 42 -19.47 -0.95 -5.37
C PHE A 42 -20.89 -0.99 -4.81
N LEU A 43 -21.77 -0.12 -5.30
CA LEU A 43 -23.18 -0.04 -4.90
C LEU A 43 -23.93 -1.35 -5.21
N ASP A 44 -23.79 -1.83 -6.45
CA ASP A 44 -24.48 -3.01 -6.96
C ASP A 44 -23.78 -4.32 -6.57
N GLN A 45 -22.59 -4.24 -5.96
CA GLN A 45 -21.74 -5.38 -5.57
C GLN A 45 -21.37 -6.27 -6.76
N GLU A 46 -21.05 -5.65 -7.90
CA GLU A 46 -20.75 -6.33 -9.15
C GLU A 46 -19.25 -6.38 -9.46
N PHE A 47 -18.86 -7.36 -10.28
CA PHE A 47 -17.50 -7.46 -10.79
C PHE A 47 -17.34 -6.59 -12.05
N LEU A 48 -16.41 -5.64 -12.01
CA LEU A 48 -16.11 -4.73 -13.12
C LEU A 48 -14.73 -5.02 -13.72
N ILE A 49 -14.69 -5.21 -15.04
CA ILE A 49 -13.46 -5.08 -15.83
C ILE A 49 -13.58 -3.80 -16.64
N ALA A 50 -12.64 -2.88 -16.45
CA ALA A 50 -12.58 -1.64 -17.21
C ALA A 50 -11.19 -1.46 -17.81
N GLU A 51 -11.15 -1.15 -19.10
CA GLU A 51 -9.93 -0.71 -19.79
C GLU A 51 -9.99 0.80 -19.99
N ALA A 52 -9.02 1.52 -19.41
CA ALA A 52 -8.82 2.93 -19.70
C ALA A 52 -7.44 3.15 -20.30
N GLY A 53 -7.40 3.95 -21.37
CA GLY A 53 -6.18 4.31 -22.07
C GLY A 53 -5.13 4.94 -21.14
N THR A 54 -3.86 4.89 -21.55
CA THR A 54 -2.78 5.62 -20.88
C THR A 54 -3.04 7.12 -20.92
N GLY A 55 -2.77 7.84 -19.82
CA GLY A 55 -2.96 9.29 -19.76
C GLY A 55 -4.40 9.76 -19.47
N VAL A 56 -5.36 8.85 -19.29
CA VAL A 56 -6.77 9.17 -18.95
C VAL A 56 -6.93 9.65 -17.49
N GLY A 57 -5.89 9.50 -16.66
CA GLY A 57 -5.98 9.83 -15.22
C GLY A 57 -6.60 8.71 -14.38
N LYS A 58 -6.34 7.44 -14.78
CA LYS A 58 -6.85 6.22 -14.14
C LYS A 58 -6.76 6.20 -12.62
N THR A 59 -5.62 6.63 -12.08
CA THR A 59 -5.38 6.67 -10.63
C THR A 59 -6.48 7.43 -9.90
N TYR A 60 -6.78 8.67 -10.30
CA TYR A 60 -7.85 9.43 -9.66
C TYR A 60 -9.24 8.90 -9.99
N ALA A 61 -9.44 8.34 -11.19
CA ALA A 61 -10.71 7.73 -11.59
C ALA A 61 -11.13 6.59 -10.65
N TYR A 62 -10.18 5.77 -10.16
CA TYR A 62 -10.51 4.72 -9.19
C TYR A 62 -10.37 5.17 -7.73
N LEU A 63 -9.45 6.09 -7.41
CA LEU A 63 -9.22 6.52 -6.03
C LEU A 63 -10.37 7.35 -5.46
N ILE A 64 -10.92 8.28 -6.25
CA ILE A 64 -12.01 9.16 -5.79
C ILE A 64 -13.25 8.36 -5.37
N PRO A 65 -13.82 7.48 -6.22
CA PRO A 65 -14.97 6.67 -5.80
C PRO A 65 -14.62 5.74 -4.64
N THR A 66 -13.37 5.26 -4.53
CA THR A 66 -12.91 4.45 -3.39
C THR A 66 -12.91 5.21 -2.08
N VAL A 67 -12.36 6.43 -2.08
CA VAL A 67 -12.32 7.29 -0.89
C VAL A 67 -13.73 7.69 -0.49
N LEU A 68 -14.57 8.07 -1.44
CA LEU A 68 -15.98 8.39 -1.19
C LEU A 68 -16.75 7.20 -0.62
N TRP A 69 -16.52 5.99 -1.17
CA TRP A 69 -17.12 4.77 -0.67
C TRP A 69 -16.72 4.48 0.78
N ALA A 70 -15.42 4.50 1.06
CA ALA A 70 -14.90 4.28 2.41
C ALA A 70 -15.39 5.33 3.42
N LEU A 71 -15.57 6.58 3.00
CA LEU A 71 -16.09 7.66 3.85
C LEU A 71 -17.60 7.53 4.14
N ASN A 72 -18.39 7.26 3.10
CA ASN A 72 -19.86 7.31 3.20
C ASN A 72 -20.42 6.03 3.82
N GLU A 73 -19.89 4.87 3.41
CA GLU A 73 -20.42 3.57 3.83
C GLU A 73 -19.64 2.98 5.02
N GLY A 74 -18.45 3.52 5.34
CA GLY A 74 -17.58 2.98 6.39
C GLY A 74 -17.04 1.58 6.07
N GLU A 75 -17.11 1.17 4.80
CA GLU A 75 -16.70 -0.15 4.33
C GLU A 75 -15.24 -0.15 3.86
N LYS A 76 -14.53 -1.24 4.17
CA LYS A 76 -13.10 -1.37 3.89
C LYS A 76 -12.84 -1.69 2.43
N VAL A 77 -11.91 -0.96 1.81
CA VAL A 77 -11.49 -1.19 0.43
C VAL A 77 -10.01 -1.57 0.35
N VAL A 78 -9.71 -2.67 -0.34
CA VAL A 78 -8.33 -3.05 -0.67
C VAL A 78 -8.00 -2.58 -2.08
N ILE A 79 -6.85 -1.93 -2.24
CA ILE A 79 -6.31 -1.54 -3.55
C ILE A 79 -5.01 -2.30 -3.77
N SER A 80 -4.96 -3.10 -4.82
CA SER A 80 -3.77 -3.80 -5.27
C SER A 80 -3.17 -3.10 -6.47
N THR A 81 -1.86 -2.85 -6.45
CA THR A 81 -1.13 -2.25 -7.57
C THR A 81 0.14 -3.04 -7.88
N LYS A 82 0.71 -2.82 -9.06
CA LYS A 82 1.82 -3.64 -9.57
C LYS A 82 3.11 -3.49 -8.78
N THR A 83 3.56 -2.26 -8.54
CA THR A 83 4.93 -2.01 -8.02
C THR A 83 4.90 -1.33 -6.65
N LYS A 84 5.97 -1.55 -5.87
CA LYS A 84 6.18 -0.84 -4.59
C LYS A 84 6.24 0.68 -4.78
N ALA A 85 6.73 1.16 -5.93
CA ALA A 85 6.77 2.59 -6.23
C ALA A 85 5.37 3.17 -6.46
N LEU A 86 4.52 2.46 -7.20
CA LEU A 86 3.11 2.84 -7.37
C LEU A 86 2.36 2.80 -6.04
N GLN A 87 2.55 1.72 -5.27
CA GLN A 87 1.99 1.57 -3.92
C GLN A 87 2.36 2.77 -3.03
N GLN A 88 3.64 3.16 -3.04
CA GLN A 88 4.12 4.30 -2.28
C GLN A 88 3.51 5.62 -2.77
N GLN A 89 3.40 5.81 -4.08
CA GLN A 89 2.78 7.01 -4.66
C GLN A 89 1.32 7.18 -4.19
N LEU A 90 0.55 6.09 -4.15
CA LEU A 90 -0.83 6.10 -3.66
C LEU A 90 -0.91 6.53 -2.18
N VAL A 91 -0.04 5.97 -1.34
CA VAL A 91 -0.07 6.17 0.12
C VAL A 91 0.51 7.52 0.54
N GLU A 92 1.57 8.00 -0.12
CA GLU A 92 2.32 9.19 0.30
C GLU A 92 1.89 10.47 -0.43
N LYS A 93 1.20 10.34 -1.57
CA LYS A 93 0.80 11.48 -2.40
C LYS A 93 -0.67 11.45 -2.78
N ASP A 94 -1.10 10.46 -3.57
CA ASP A 94 -2.38 10.57 -4.27
C ASP A 94 -3.58 10.52 -3.31
N ILE A 95 -3.64 9.57 -2.37
CA ILE A 95 -4.73 9.50 -1.39
C ILE A 95 -4.67 10.65 -0.38
N PRO A 96 -3.51 10.99 0.23
CA PRO A 96 -3.42 12.16 1.11
C PRO A 96 -3.87 13.47 0.47
N ASN A 97 -3.63 13.64 -0.83
CA ASN A 97 -4.10 14.80 -1.59
C ASN A 97 -5.64 14.83 -1.69
N ILE A 98 -6.28 13.70 -2.01
CA ILE A 98 -7.75 13.59 -2.06
C ILE A 98 -8.36 13.88 -0.68
N LEU A 99 -7.81 13.30 0.39
CA LEU A 99 -8.30 13.51 1.76
C LEU A 99 -8.18 14.97 2.21
N ARG A 100 -7.10 15.66 1.78
CA ARG A 100 -6.91 17.08 2.07
C ARG A 100 -7.98 17.94 1.42
N LEU A 101 -8.33 17.67 0.17
CA LEU A 101 -9.42 18.38 -0.51
C LEU A 101 -10.75 18.18 0.21
N LEU A 102 -11.04 16.96 0.64
CA LEU A 102 -12.28 16.60 1.34
C LEU A 102 -12.35 17.12 2.78
N GLY A 103 -11.23 17.60 3.33
CA GLY A 103 -11.14 18.01 4.73
C GLY A 103 -11.46 16.89 5.72
N THR A 104 -11.40 15.62 5.29
CA THR A 104 -11.86 14.47 6.07
C THR A 104 -10.75 13.42 6.20
N PRO A 105 -10.44 12.94 7.42
CA PRO A 105 -9.42 11.91 7.60
C PRO A 105 -9.98 10.51 7.29
N LEU A 106 -9.21 9.72 6.55
CA LEU A 106 -9.33 8.26 6.51
C LEU A 106 -8.01 7.63 6.95
N LYS A 107 -8.09 6.49 7.63
CA LYS A 107 -6.89 5.71 7.91
C LYS A 107 -6.57 4.78 6.74
N VAL A 108 -5.49 5.13 6.06
CA VAL A 108 -4.90 4.36 4.96
C VAL A 108 -3.68 3.62 5.47
N VAL A 109 -3.56 2.33 5.15
CA VAL A 109 -2.41 1.51 5.55
C VAL A 109 -1.76 0.82 4.36
N GLU A 110 -0.44 0.93 4.28
CA GLU A 110 0.38 0.20 3.32
C GLU A 110 0.75 -1.18 3.87
N ALA A 111 0.29 -2.25 3.21
CA ALA A 111 0.65 -3.61 3.56
C ALA A 111 1.78 -4.14 2.65
N LYS A 112 2.84 -4.66 3.27
CA LYS A 112 4.01 -5.19 2.57
C LYS A 112 4.41 -6.59 3.03
N GLY A 113 5.15 -7.26 2.16
CA GLY A 113 5.86 -8.49 2.47
C GLY A 113 6.80 -8.32 3.67
N ARG A 114 7.01 -9.41 4.42
CA ARG A 114 7.81 -9.43 5.66
C ARG A 114 9.26 -8.96 5.46
N GLU A 115 9.81 -9.22 4.28
CA GLU A 115 11.18 -8.88 3.90
C GLU A 115 11.43 -7.37 3.82
N ASN A 116 10.39 -6.54 3.92
CA ASN A 116 10.53 -5.09 4.00
C ASN A 116 10.77 -4.61 5.43
N TYR A 117 10.53 -5.44 6.45
CA TYR A 117 10.60 -5.04 7.86
C TYR A 117 11.86 -5.52 8.58
N LEU A 118 12.40 -4.66 9.44
CA LEU A 118 13.49 -4.99 10.36
C LEU A 118 13.04 -6.12 11.31
N CYS A 119 13.84 -7.17 11.41
CA CYS A 119 13.64 -8.23 12.39
C CYS A 119 14.52 -7.99 13.62
N TRP A 120 13.90 -7.58 14.73
CA TRP A 120 14.59 -7.40 16.01
C TRP A 120 15.38 -8.62 16.46
N ASN A 121 14.90 -9.83 16.17
CA ASN A 121 15.63 -11.06 16.49
C ASN A 121 16.96 -11.17 15.73
N LYS A 122 16.98 -10.80 14.45
CA LYS A 122 18.21 -10.81 13.65
C LYS A 122 19.13 -9.66 14.05
N TYR A 123 18.57 -8.46 14.17
CA TYR A 123 19.30 -7.26 14.59
C TYR A 123 20.03 -7.47 15.92
N MET A 124 19.35 -8.01 16.93
CA MET A 124 19.95 -8.26 18.23
C MET A 124 20.98 -9.39 18.24
N LYS A 125 20.89 -10.37 17.33
CA LYS A 125 21.95 -11.37 17.14
C LYS A 125 23.22 -10.74 16.58
N ILE A 126 23.09 -9.77 15.68
CA ILE A 126 24.23 -9.01 15.14
C ILE A 126 24.89 -8.19 16.24
N LEU A 127 24.11 -7.40 17.00
CA LEU A 127 24.64 -6.58 18.10
C LEU A 127 25.33 -7.42 19.19
N ALA A 128 24.84 -8.64 19.43
CA ALA A 128 25.45 -9.57 20.38
C ALA A 128 26.68 -10.31 19.82
N GLY A 129 27.18 -9.97 18.63
CA GLY A 129 28.32 -10.64 17.99
C GLY A 129 28.06 -12.10 17.60
N ARG A 130 26.78 -12.53 17.52
CA ARG A 130 26.39 -13.93 17.23
C ARG A 130 26.30 -14.23 15.74
N ARG A 131 26.76 -13.32 14.89
CA ARG A 131 26.84 -13.47 13.44
C ARG A 131 28.16 -12.86 12.96
N ALA A 132 28.97 -13.65 12.25
CA ALA A 132 30.10 -13.13 11.51
C ALA A 132 29.59 -12.24 10.36
N MET A 133 30.26 -11.11 10.14
CA MET A 133 29.92 -10.15 9.10
C MET A 133 31.12 -9.86 8.22
N THR A 134 30.88 -9.60 6.94
CA THR A 134 31.91 -9.02 6.07
C THR A 134 32.11 -7.53 6.41
N PRO A 135 33.22 -6.89 5.97
CA PRO A 135 33.41 -5.45 6.14
C PRO A 135 32.26 -4.61 5.55
N GLU A 136 31.70 -5.03 4.42
CA GLU A 136 30.57 -4.35 3.77
C GLU A 136 29.27 -4.51 4.56
N GLU A 137 29.01 -5.70 5.11
CA GLU A 137 27.87 -5.93 6.01
C GLU A 137 27.99 -5.09 7.30
N ALA A 138 29.19 -5.02 7.88
CA ALA A 138 29.46 -4.20 9.06
C ALA A 138 29.20 -2.71 8.78
N LYS A 139 29.68 -2.21 7.62
CA LYS A 139 29.39 -0.84 7.17
C LYS A 139 27.90 -0.59 6.98
N PHE A 140 27.16 -1.54 6.42
CA PHE A 140 25.70 -1.44 6.33
C PHE A 140 25.05 -1.38 7.71
N VAL A 141 25.46 -2.22 8.66
CA VAL A 141 24.91 -2.23 10.02
C VAL A 141 25.15 -0.89 10.72
N GLU A 142 26.36 -0.34 10.66
CA GLU A 142 26.67 1.00 11.21
C GLU A 142 25.70 2.07 10.69
N GLN A 143 25.37 2.05 9.40
CA GLN A 143 24.48 3.03 8.77
C GLN A 143 23.02 2.93 9.25
N ILE A 144 22.60 1.78 9.78
CA ILE A 144 21.23 1.57 10.23
C ILE A 144 21.07 1.54 11.76
N LEU A 145 22.14 1.61 12.55
CA LEU A 145 22.09 1.51 14.02
C LEU A 145 21.12 2.54 14.63
N THR A 146 21.38 3.83 14.35
CA THR A 146 20.54 4.94 14.86
C THR A 146 19.11 4.82 14.35
N TRP A 147 18.94 4.50 13.07
CA TRP A 147 17.61 4.32 12.47
C TRP A 147 16.83 3.18 13.14
N ALA A 148 17.46 2.04 13.39
CA ALA A 148 16.82 0.86 13.97
C ALA A 148 16.26 1.12 15.37
N GLU A 149 16.91 2.01 16.14
CA GLU A 149 16.45 2.40 17.48
C GLU A 149 15.34 3.45 17.47
N GLN A 150 15.23 4.25 16.41
CA GLN A 150 14.31 5.38 16.34
C GLN A 150 13.07 5.12 15.47
N THR A 151 13.16 4.19 14.52
CA THR A 151 12.07 3.91 13.58
C THR A 151 10.82 3.39 14.29
N LYS A 152 9.66 3.90 13.86
CA LYS A 152 8.34 3.47 14.35
C LYS A 152 7.74 2.33 13.53
N ILE A 153 8.11 2.24 12.26
CA ILE A 153 7.54 1.27 11.30
C ILE A 153 8.55 0.24 10.81
N GLY A 154 9.85 0.49 11.01
CA GLY A 154 10.95 -0.43 10.69
C GLY A 154 10.97 -0.91 9.25
N ASP A 155 10.52 -0.07 8.33
CA ASP A 155 10.42 -0.40 6.90
C ASP A 155 11.70 0.05 6.21
N LYS A 156 12.31 -0.84 5.43
CA LYS A 156 13.52 -0.54 4.65
C LYS A 156 13.36 0.67 3.73
N LYS A 157 12.14 1.07 3.35
CA LYS A 157 11.93 2.27 2.52
C LYS A 157 12.35 3.57 3.21
N GLU A 158 12.36 3.58 4.55
CA GLU A 158 12.82 4.74 5.33
C GLU A 158 14.33 4.97 5.17
N LEU A 159 15.05 3.97 4.67
CA LEU A 159 16.48 4.03 4.45
C LEU A 159 16.78 4.69 3.10
N GLY A 160 17.27 5.92 3.13
CA GLY A 160 17.85 6.62 1.96
C GLY A 160 19.25 6.12 1.58
N LEU A 161 19.51 4.82 1.69
CA LEU A 161 20.84 4.23 1.48
C LEU A 161 21.10 3.91 0.00
N LYS A 162 22.36 4.00 -0.40
CA LYS A 162 22.82 3.58 -1.73
C LYS A 162 22.56 2.09 -1.98
N ALA A 163 22.38 1.72 -3.25
CA ALA A 163 22.16 0.35 -3.69
C ALA A 163 23.23 -0.64 -3.18
N GLU A 164 24.49 -0.17 -3.12
CA GLU A 164 25.63 -0.96 -2.63
C GLU A 164 25.53 -1.36 -1.15
N LEU A 165 24.82 -0.57 -0.33
CA LEU A 165 24.59 -0.85 1.09
C LEU A 165 23.28 -1.59 1.28
N ILE A 166 22.19 -1.14 0.64
CA ILE A 166 20.85 -1.71 0.83
C ILE A 166 20.78 -3.18 0.40
N LYS A 167 21.67 -3.64 -0.50
CA LYS A 167 21.79 -5.05 -0.87
C LYS A 167 22.06 -5.97 0.33
N HIS A 168 22.60 -5.44 1.44
CA HIS A 168 22.84 -6.18 2.69
C HIS A 168 21.63 -6.22 3.63
N TRP A 169 20.51 -5.57 3.30
CA TRP A 169 19.29 -5.54 4.12
C TRP A 169 18.81 -6.92 4.59
N TRP A 170 18.99 -7.96 3.78
CA TRP A 170 18.55 -9.33 4.10
C TRP A 170 19.12 -9.88 5.41
N ILE A 171 20.26 -9.37 5.88
CA ILE A 171 20.90 -9.80 7.13
C ILE A 171 20.10 -9.41 8.36
N VAL A 172 19.31 -8.33 8.27
CA VAL A 172 18.43 -7.82 9.32
C VAL A 172 16.94 -7.98 9.02
N ALA A 173 16.57 -8.17 7.74
CA ALA A 173 15.17 -8.31 7.30
C ALA A 173 14.47 -9.54 7.88
N ALA A 174 13.17 -9.46 8.17
CA ALA A 174 12.38 -10.63 8.50
C ALA A 174 12.26 -11.60 7.30
N ASP A 175 12.24 -12.90 7.56
CA ASP A 175 12.09 -13.94 6.53
C ASP A 175 11.16 -15.06 6.99
N ARG A 176 10.73 -15.93 6.06
CA ARG A 176 9.81 -17.04 6.37
C ARG A 176 10.46 -18.15 7.20
N LYS A 177 11.75 -18.44 6.98
CA LYS A 177 12.46 -19.58 7.57
C LYS A 177 12.80 -19.36 9.05
N SER A 178 13.13 -18.13 9.45
CA SER A 178 13.60 -17.83 10.81
C SER A 178 12.56 -17.16 11.72
N CYS A 179 11.38 -16.82 11.19
CA CYS A 179 10.35 -16.11 11.94
C CYS A 179 9.56 -17.06 12.85
N ALA A 180 9.66 -16.86 14.17
CA ALA A 180 8.90 -17.60 15.17
C ALA A 180 7.46 -17.09 15.39
N LYS A 181 7.00 -16.12 14.59
CA LYS A 181 5.67 -15.48 14.71
C LYS A 181 5.38 -15.05 16.17
N GLU A 182 4.28 -15.52 16.76
CA GLU A 182 3.87 -15.22 18.14
C GLU A 182 4.85 -15.73 19.19
N ASN A 183 5.60 -16.81 18.90
CA ASN A 183 6.62 -17.34 19.83
C ASN A 183 7.94 -16.55 19.81
N CYS A 184 8.00 -15.44 19.06
CA CYS A 184 9.21 -14.62 18.99
C CYS A 184 9.39 -13.82 20.29
N ARG A 185 10.57 -13.90 20.90
CA ARG A 185 10.95 -13.07 22.08
C ARG A 185 10.84 -11.55 21.86
N TYR A 186 10.72 -11.10 20.61
CA TYR A 186 10.57 -9.69 20.23
C TYR A 186 9.21 -9.40 19.57
N HIS A 187 8.20 -10.26 19.75
CA HIS A 187 6.90 -10.11 19.09
C HIS A 187 6.26 -8.73 19.35
N ASP A 188 6.34 -8.19 20.57
CA ASP A 188 5.84 -6.84 20.93
C ASP A 188 6.51 -5.70 20.17
N LYS A 189 7.78 -5.87 19.80
CA LYS A 189 8.54 -4.89 19.01
C LYS A 189 8.48 -5.15 17.50
N CYS A 190 7.86 -6.25 17.07
CA CYS A 190 7.87 -6.70 15.68
C CYS A 190 7.07 -5.75 14.78
N PHE A 191 7.77 -5.02 13.91
CA PHE A 191 7.17 -4.08 12.97
C PHE A 191 6.15 -4.71 12.03
N ARG A 192 6.42 -5.94 11.56
CA ARG A 192 5.45 -6.68 10.74
C ARG A 192 4.14 -6.95 11.49
N LEU A 193 4.22 -7.40 12.76
CA LEU A 193 3.00 -7.68 13.54
C LEU A 193 2.25 -6.39 13.85
N LYS A 194 2.97 -5.29 14.13
CA LYS A 194 2.37 -3.96 14.28
C LYS A 194 1.64 -3.52 13.01
N MET A 195 2.24 -3.71 11.83
CA MET A 195 1.59 -3.42 10.55
C MET A 195 0.31 -4.26 10.38
N ILE A 196 0.37 -5.58 10.59
CA ILE A 196 -0.81 -6.45 10.46
C ILE A 196 -1.94 -5.99 11.38
N ARG A 197 -1.65 -5.74 12.67
CA ARG A 197 -2.64 -5.20 13.62
C ARG A 197 -3.21 -3.84 13.21
N SER A 198 -2.49 -3.07 12.41
CA SER A 198 -2.96 -1.77 11.95
C SER A 198 -3.99 -1.86 10.81
N LEU A 199 -4.00 -2.97 10.06
CA LEU A 199 -4.91 -3.25 8.95
C LEU A 199 -6.37 -3.41 9.39
N ASP A 200 -6.60 -3.97 10.59
CA ASP A 200 -7.95 -4.16 11.13
C ASP A 200 -8.73 -2.85 11.20
N LYS A 201 -8.04 -1.79 11.61
CA LYS A 201 -8.55 -0.43 11.77
C LYS A 201 -8.23 0.46 10.55
N ALA A 202 -8.04 -0.10 9.37
CA ALA A 202 -7.78 0.66 8.16
C ALA A 202 -9.03 0.65 7.28
N GLU A 203 -9.43 1.80 6.79
CA GLU A 203 -10.55 1.98 5.87
C GLU A 203 -10.10 1.69 4.43
N ILE A 204 -8.85 2.01 4.12
CA ILE A 204 -8.22 1.69 2.84
C ILE A 204 -6.90 0.96 3.10
N ILE A 205 -6.71 -0.19 2.45
CA ILE A 205 -5.45 -0.93 2.50
C ILE A 205 -4.84 -0.95 1.10
N ILE A 206 -3.59 -0.51 0.98
CA ILE A 206 -2.84 -0.58 -0.27
C ILE A 206 -1.85 -1.74 -0.21
N VAL A 207 -1.92 -2.65 -1.17
CA VAL A 207 -1.04 -3.82 -1.31
C VAL A 207 -0.41 -3.88 -2.69
N ASN A 208 0.64 -4.67 -2.84
CA ASN A 208 1.06 -5.10 -4.18
C ASN A 208 0.38 -6.43 -4.57
N HIS A 209 0.36 -6.73 -5.88
CA HIS A 209 -0.24 -7.98 -6.38
C HIS A 209 0.37 -9.23 -5.73
N ALA A 210 1.69 -9.29 -5.58
CA ALA A 210 2.37 -10.43 -4.97
C ALA A 210 1.90 -10.70 -3.53
N LEU A 211 1.65 -9.66 -2.73
CA LEU A 211 1.14 -9.82 -1.36
C LEU A 211 -0.33 -10.24 -1.37
N LEU A 212 -1.16 -9.64 -2.23
CA LEU A 212 -2.57 -10.01 -2.39
C LEU A 212 -2.69 -11.51 -2.71
N LEU A 213 -1.94 -11.98 -3.72
CA LEU A 213 -1.94 -13.38 -4.14
C LEU A 213 -1.35 -14.30 -3.07
N SER A 214 -0.26 -13.87 -2.42
CA SER A 214 0.32 -14.61 -1.29
C SER A 214 -0.66 -14.78 -0.13
N ASP A 215 -1.53 -13.81 0.10
CA ASP A 215 -2.52 -13.84 1.17
C ASP A 215 -3.62 -14.87 0.91
N ILE A 216 -4.12 -14.92 -0.34
CA ILE A 216 -5.08 -15.94 -0.80
C ILE A 216 -4.51 -17.35 -0.57
N VAL A 217 -3.23 -17.56 -0.85
CA VAL A 217 -2.55 -18.86 -0.66
C VAL A 217 -2.45 -19.26 0.81
N VAL A 218 -2.43 -18.31 1.74
CA VAL A 218 -2.40 -18.56 3.19
C VAL A 218 -3.75 -18.34 3.86
N ASP A 219 -4.84 -18.55 3.11
CA ASP A 219 -6.23 -18.49 3.57
C ASP A 219 -6.58 -17.14 4.22
N ASN A 220 -6.17 -16.04 3.57
CA ASN A 220 -6.42 -14.65 3.99
C ASN A 220 -6.02 -14.35 5.44
N SER A 221 -4.85 -14.85 5.86
CA SER A 221 -4.34 -14.69 7.22
C SER A 221 -3.49 -13.44 7.45
N ILE A 222 -3.26 -12.62 6.42
CA ILE A 222 -2.51 -11.37 6.48
C ILE A 222 -3.44 -10.17 6.37
N LEU A 223 -4.31 -10.13 5.35
CA LEU A 223 -5.29 -9.05 5.20
C LEU A 223 -6.51 -9.36 6.06
N PRO A 224 -7.12 -8.35 6.69
CA PRO A 224 -8.40 -8.52 7.38
C PRO A 224 -9.50 -8.79 6.36
N GLU A 225 -10.69 -9.20 6.83
CA GLU A 225 -11.86 -9.33 5.95
C GLU A 225 -12.16 -8.01 5.22
N TYR A 226 -12.42 -8.11 3.92
CA TYR A 226 -12.81 -7.00 3.05
C TYR A 226 -13.81 -7.50 2.00
N LYS A 227 -14.72 -6.62 1.58
CA LYS A 227 -15.72 -6.92 0.53
C LYS A 227 -15.34 -6.29 -0.81
N TYR A 228 -14.60 -5.19 -0.78
CA TYR A 228 -14.31 -4.37 -1.95
C TYR A 228 -12.82 -4.43 -2.29
N LEU A 229 -12.51 -4.76 -3.55
CA LEU A 229 -11.16 -4.90 -4.06
C LEU A 229 -11.04 -4.17 -5.40
N ILE A 230 -10.03 -3.31 -5.51
CA ILE A 230 -9.56 -2.74 -6.77
C ILE A 230 -8.23 -3.37 -7.12
N ILE A 231 -8.10 -3.83 -8.37
CA ILE A 231 -6.86 -4.31 -8.94
C ILE A 231 -6.44 -3.33 -10.04
N ASP A 232 -5.55 -2.40 -9.69
CA ASP A 232 -4.91 -1.50 -10.64
C ASP A 232 -3.87 -2.28 -11.47
N GLU A 233 -3.66 -1.90 -12.73
CA GLU A 233 -2.69 -2.58 -13.61
C GLU A 233 -2.88 -4.12 -13.68
N ALA A 234 -4.14 -4.58 -13.64
CA ALA A 234 -4.54 -5.99 -13.53
C ALA A 234 -3.92 -6.92 -14.58
N HIS A 235 -3.50 -6.41 -15.73
CA HIS A 235 -2.80 -7.19 -16.76
C HIS A 235 -1.39 -7.68 -16.36
N TYR A 236 -0.91 -7.32 -15.16
CA TYR A 236 0.31 -7.88 -14.57
C TYR A 236 0.04 -8.91 -13.47
N ILE A 237 -1.23 -9.15 -13.10
CA ILE A 237 -1.57 -10.05 -11.98
C ILE A 237 -1.21 -11.50 -12.27
N ASP A 238 -1.34 -11.93 -13.53
CA ASP A 238 -1.00 -13.25 -14.03
C ASP A 238 0.49 -13.57 -13.82
N ARG A 239 1.37 -12.60 -14.13
CA ARG A 239 2.82 -12.77 -13.99
C ARG A 239 3.26 -12.93 -12.53
N GLU A 240 2.53 -12.34 -11.60
CA GLU A 240 2.79 -12.43 -10.16
C GLU A 240 2.14 -13.67 -9.51
N ALA A 241 1.21 -14.34 -10.19
CA ALA A 241 0.57 -15.56 -9.69
C ALA A 241 1.45 -16.81 -9.84
N PHE A 242 2.48 -16.76 -10.70
CA PHE A 242 3.37 -17.88 -11.00
C PHE A 242 4.84 -17.64 -10.56
N SER A 243 5.11 -16.58 -9.79
CA SER A 243 6.44 -16.22 -9.26
C SER A 243 6.67 -16.69 -7.83
#